data_AF-A0A2U9T4C7-F1
#
_entry.id   AF-A0A2U9T4C7-F1
#
_cell.length_a   1.000
_cell.length_b   1.000
_cell.length_c   1.000
_cell.angle_alpha   90.00
_cell.angle_beta   90.00
_cell.angle_gamma   90.00
#
_symmetry.space_group_name_H-M   'P 1'
#
loop_
_entity.id
_entity.type
_entity.pdbx_description
1 polymer ?
#
loop_
_entity_poly.entity_id
_entity_poly.type
_entity_poly.pdbx_seq_one_letter_code
_entity_poly.pdbx_strand_id
1 'polypeptide(L)'
;MLELPNTSVIDGNAIRWGRSGDGPPLMDQTFTDEIQDRYRRLDCPVTVLWGEQDGWLPHRMGETLAGLISDSPCIKIPDAGHLVQEDCQEAIMAAVLKRIGGNG
;
A
#
# COMPACT_ATOMS: atom_id res chain seq x y z
N MET A 1 -11.14 21.01 -19.01
CA MET A 1 -11.98 20.36 -17.97
C MET A 1 -12.67 19.19 -18.64
N LEU A 2 -12.52 17.97 -18.11
CA LEU A 2 -13.07 16.77 -18.73
C LEU A 2 -14.60 16.75 -18.52
N GLU A 3 -15.37 16.70 -19.59
CA GLU A 3 -16.82 16.49 -19.57
C GLU A 3 -17.11 15.03 -19.22
N LEU A 4 -17.67 14.77 -18.04
CA LEU A 4 -17.99 13.42 -17.57
C LEU A 4 -19.52 13.18 -17.59
N PRO A 5 -20.01 12.10 -18.22
CA PRO A 5 -21.42 11.87 -18.53
C PRO A 5 -22.30 11.43 -17.35
N ASN A 6 -21.73 10.89 -16.28
CA ASN A 6 -22.49 10.45 -15.10
C ASN A 6 -22.24 11.41 -13.94
N THR A 7 -23.25 11.64 -13.11
CA THR A 7 -23.15 12.49 -11.92
C THR A 7 -24.08 11.97 -10.81
N SER A 8 -23.60 11.96 -9.57
CA SER A 8 -24.39 11.71 -8.36
C SER A 8 -24.04 12.71 -7.28
N VAL A 9 -24.96 12.92 -6.34
CA VAL A 9 -24.76 13.79 -5.18
C VAL A 9 -24.56 12.92 -3.96
N ILE A 10 -23.42 13.07 -3.28
CA ILE A 10 -23.10 12.39 -2.02
C ILE A 10 -22.70 13.48 -1.02
N ASP A 11 -23.42 13.56 0.10
CA ASP A 11 -23.21 14.56 1.18
C ASP A 11 -23.14 16.01 0.67
N GLY A 12 -23.98 16.34 -0.32
CA GLY A 12 -24.01 17.67 -0.94
C GLY A 12 -22.91 17.93 -1.98
N ASN A 13 -21.99 16.99 -2.19
CA ASN A 13 -20.95 17.08 -3.20
C ASN A 13 -21.36 16.39 -4.50
N ALA A 14 -21.15 17.05 -5.63
CA ALA A 14 -21.37 16.47 -6.96
C ALA A 14 -20.16 15.61 -7.37
N ILE A 15 -20.36 14.29 -7.43
CA ILE A 15 -19.38 13.33 -7.95
C ILE A 15 -19.71 13.05 -9.41
N ARG A 16 -18.79 13.34 -10.33
CA ARG A 16 -18.94 13.07 -11.77
C ARG A 16 -18.00 11.95 -12.21
N TRP A 17 -18.49 11.01 -13.02
CA TRP A 17 -17.68 9.92 -13.60
C TRP A 17 -18.08 9.63 -15.05
N GLY A 18 -17.19 9.03 -15.84
CA GLY A 18 -17.46 8.64 -17.23
C GLY A 18 -17.32 7.14 -17.46
N ARG A 19 -17.46 6.70 -18.72
CA ARG A 19 -16.81 5.44 -19.09
C ARG A 19 -15.30 5.67 -18.99
N SER A 20 -14.63 4.76 -18.31
CA SER A 20 -13.16 4.64 -18.26
C SER A 20 -12.57 4.95 -19.64
N GLY A 21 -11.42 5.62 -19.71
CA GLY A 21 -10.67 5.69 -20.97
C GLY A 21 -10.38 4.28 -21.51
N ASP A 22 -10.13 4.14 -22.81
CA ASP A 22 -9.85 2.85 -23.46
C ASP A 22 -8.48 2.24 -23.09
N GLY A 23 -7.78 2.83 -22.12
CA GLY A 23 -6.51 2.35 -21.60
C GLY A 23 -6.68 1.22 -20.57
N PRO A 24 -5.60 0.50 -20.25
CA PRO A 24 -5.61 -0.49 -19.18
C PRO A 24 -6.06 0.14 -17.85
N PRO A 25 -6.67 -0.63 -16.94
CA PRO A 25 -7.04 -0.11 -15.62
C PRO A 25 -5.81 0.45 -14.90
N LEU A 26 -5.93 1.65 -14.32
CA LEU A 26 -4.80 2.36 -13.69
C LEU A 26 -4.17 1.59 -12.50
N MET A 27 -4.90 0.64 -11.93
CA MET A 27 -4.48 -0.20 -10.79
C MET A 27 -4.36 -1.68 -11.21
N ASP A 28 -3.88 -1.94 -12.42
CA ASP A 28 -3.57 -3.30 -12.88
C ASP A 28 -2.23 -3.78 -12.30
N GLN A 29 -2.21 -5.01 -11.78
CA GLN A 29 -1.00 -5.66 -11.24
C GLN A 29 0.12 -5.74 -12.28
N THR A 30 -0.21 -5.84 -13.58
CA THR A 30 0.76 -5.92 -14.69
C THR A 30 1.78 -4.78 -14.65
N PHE A 31 1.35 -3.57 -14.28
CA PHE A 31 2.26 -2.42 -14.20
C PHE A 31 3.26 -2.53 -13.04
N THR A 32 2.89 -3.24 -11.97
CA THR A 32 3.81 -3.55 -10.87
C THR A 32 4.76 -4.67 -11.28
N ASP A 33 4.24 -5.72 -11.93
CA ASP A 33 5.03 -6.86 -12.40
C ASP A 33 6.17 -6.39 -13.34
N GLU A 34 5.90 -5.44 -14.25
CA GLU A 34 6.89 -4.87 -15.18
C GLU A 34 8.12 -4.24 -14.49
N ILE A 35 7.97 -3.74 -13.25
CA ILE A 35 9.05 -3.08 -12.52
C ILE A 35 9.57 -3.89 -11.33
N GLN A 36 8.86 -4.95 -10.91
CA GLN A 36 9.17 -5.69 -9.69
C GLN A 36 10.54 -6.37 -9.75
N ASP A 37 10.98 -6.83 -10.93
CA ASP A 37 12.32 -7.42 -11.13
C ASP A 37 13.47 -6.45 -10.83
N ARG A 38 13.17 -5.14 -10.75
CA ARG A 38 14.15 -4.11 -10.38
C ARG A 38 14.28 -3.94 -8.87
N TYR A 39 13.38 -4.55 -8.09
CA TYR A 39 13.49 -4.51 -6.64
C TYR A 39 14.74 -5.28 -6.22
N ARG A 40 15.46 -4.66 -5.31
CA ARG A 40 16.68 -5.23 -4.76
C ARG A 40 16.71 -4.95 -3.27
N ARG A 41 17.54 -5.74 -2.61
CA ARG A 41 18.07 -5.47 -1.28
C ARG A 41 18.40 -3.98 -1.15
N LEU A 42 17.75 -3.30 -0.22
CA LEU A 42 18.08 -1.91 0.11
C LEU A 42 19.30 -1.89 1.04
N ASP A 43 20.16 -0.89 0.84
CA ASP A 43 21.44 -0.72 1.54
C ASP A 43 21.27 -0.06 2.93
N CYS A 44 20.03 -0.03 3.43
CA CYS A 44 19.66 0.50 4.73
C CYS A 44 18.67 -0.45 5.44
N PRO A 45 18.54 -0.36 6.77
CA PRO A 45 17.60 -1.21 7.50
C PRO A 45 16.14 -0.93 7.10
N VAL A 46 15.46 -1.91 6.51
CA VAL A 46 14.04 -1.84 6.11
C VAL A 46 13.15 -2.64 7.06
N THR A 47 11.97 -2.11 7.38
CA THR A 47 10.91 -2.83 8.09
C THR A 47 9.67 -2.72 7.23
N VAL A 48 9.08 -3.87 6.87
CA VAL A 48 7.83 -3.92 6.13
C VAL A 48 6.71 -4.25 7.11
N LEU A 49 5.72 -3.38 7.19
CA LEU A 49 4.48 -3.59 7.95
C LEU A 49 3.34 -3.83 6.98
N TRP A 50 2.43 -4.74 7.29
CA TRP A 50 1.30 -5.08 6.43
C TRP A 50 0.05 -5.34 7.27
N GLY A 51 -1.08 -4.76 6.89
CA GLY A 51 -2.35 -5.00 7.59
C GLY A 51 -2.84 -6.42 7.38
N GLU A 52 -3.13 -7.12 8.47
CA GLU A 52 -3.61 -8.52 8.38
C GLU A 52 -4.96 -8.62 7.64
N GLN A 53 -5.77 -7.56 7.67
CA GLN A 53 -7.09 -7.48 7.07
C GLN A 53 -7.10 -6.65 5.78
N ASP A 54 -5.95 -6.51 5.10
CA ASP A 54 -5.87 -5.84 3.80
C ASP A 54 -6.80 -6.52 2.78
N GLY A 55 -7.91 -5.86 2.48
CA GLY A 55 -8.91 -6.32 1.52
C GLY A 55 -8.60 -5.92 0.07
N TRP A 56 -7.58 -5.10 -0.16
CA TRP A 56 -7.18 -4.66 -1.49
C TRP A 56 -6.05 -5.54 -2.03
N LEU A 57 -5.00 -5.81 -1.24
CA LEU A 57 -3.88 -6.65 -1.64
C LEU A 57 -3.70 -7.87 -0.73
N PRO A 58 -3.44 -9.06 -1.29
CA PRO A 58 -3.24 -10.28 -0.49
C PRO A 58 -1.94 -10.21 0.32
N HIS A 59 -1.98 -10.72 1.56
CA HIS A 59 -0.86 -10.70 2.50
C HIS A 59 0.48 -11.20 1.92
N ARG A 60 0.45 -12.22 1.04
CA ARG A 60 1.65 -12.77 0.37
C ARG A 60 2.48 -11.72 -0.37
N MET A 61 1.87 -10.60 -0.79
CA MET A 61 2.59 -9.51 -1.45
C MET A 61 3.49 -8.78 -0.45
N GLY A 62 3.04 -8.58 0.79
CA GLY A 62 3.88 -8.04 1.85
C GLY A 62 5.05 -8.95 2.20
N GLU A 63 4.82 -10.26 2.23
CA GLU A 63 5.89 -11.26 2.43
C GLU A 63 6.90 -11.24 1.28
N THR A 64 6.42 -11.19 0.04
CA THR A 64 7.26 -11.10 -1.16
C THR A 64 8.08 -9.82 -1.16
N LEU A 65 7.45 -8.67 -0.88
CA LEU A 65 8.12 -7.38 -0.80
C LEU A 65 9.22 -7.41 0.28
N ALA A 66 8.91 -7.89 1.48
CA ALA A 66 9.89 -8.01 2.55
C ALA A 66 11.08 -8.89 2.16
N GLY A 67 10.83 -10.03 1.50
CA GLY A 67 11.89 -10.90 0.99
C GLY A 67 12.79 -10.23 -0.06
N LEU A 68 12.26 -9.27 -0.83
CA LEU A 68 13.03 -8.55 -1.86
C LEU A 68 13.86 -7.40 -1.29
N ILE A 69 13.35 -6.65 -0.30
CA ILE A 69 13.94 -5.37 0.11
C ILE A 69 14.49 -5.32 1.54
N SER A 70 14.12 -6.27 2.41
CA SER A 70 14.31 -6.22 3.88
C SER A 70 15.11 -7.42 4.43
N ASP A 71 15.79 -7.24 5.58
CA ASP A 71 16.58 -8.30 6.27
C ASP A 71 15.70 -9.04 7.26
N SER A 72 14.50 -8.52 7.48
CA SER A 72 13.52 -9.04 8.41
C SER A 72 12.25 -9.40 7.65
N PRO A 73 11.53 -10.44 8.07
CA PRO A 73 10.22 -10.79 7.53
C PRO A 73 9.23 -9.62 7.62
N CYS A 74 8.18 -9.69 6.81
CA CYS A 74 7.03 -8.81 6.91
C CYS A 74 6.39 -8.95 8.30
N ILE A 75 6.07 -7.82 8.94
CA ILE A 75 5.36 -7.79 10.21
C ILE A 75 3.88 -7.54 9.92
N LYS A 76 3.04 -8.51 10.28
CA LYS A 76 1.59 -8.33 10.25
C LYS A 76 1.11 -7.43 11.38
N ILE A 77 0.25 -6.49 11.04
CA ILE A 77 -0.46 -5.64 12.00
C ILE A 77 -1.88 -6.19 12.16
N PRO A 78 -2.23 -6.77 13.32
CA PRO A 78 -3.57 -7.25 13.59
C PRO A 78 -4.59 -6.12 13.44
N ASP A 79 -5.80 -6.46 13.00
CA ASP A 79 -6.94 -5.54 12.89
C ASP A 79 -6.75 -4.32 11.96
N ALA A 80 -5.64 -4.24 11.22
CA ALA A 80 -5.38 -3.20 10.22
C ALA A 80 -5.68 -3.69 8.79
N GLY A 81 -6.25 -2.79 7.98
CA GLY A 81 -6.52 -2.99 6.56
C GLY A 81 -5.37 -2.48 5.68
N HIS A 82 -5.71 -1.99 4.49
CA HIS A 82 -4.71 -1.57 3.50
C HIS A 82 -3.90 -0.34 3.93
N LEU A 83 -4.56 0.62 4.59
CA LEU A 83 -3.94 1.87 5.02
C LEU A 83 -3.58 1.77 6.50
N VAL A 84 -2.55 0.96 6.81
CA VAL A 84 -2.09 0.73 8.19
C VAL A 84 -1.82 2.05 8.95
N GLN A 85 -1.36 3.10 8.26
CA GLN A 85 -1.14 4.42 8.85
C GLN A 85 -2.42 5.16 9.27
N GLU A 86 -3.58 4.74 8.80
CA GLU A 86 -4.90 5.27 9.20
C GLU A 86 -5.56 4.32 10.19
N ASP A 87 -5.46 3.01 9.96
CA ASP A 87 -6.11 1.97 10.76
C ASP A 87 -5.42 1.73 12.11
N CYS A 88 -4.08 1.82 12.16
CA CYS A 88 -3.28 1.51 13.34
C CYS A 88 -2.01 2.38 13.40
N GLN A 89 -2.23 3.67 13.68
CA GLN A 89 -1.18 4.70 13.76
C GLN A 89 -0.08 4.35 14.78
N GLU A 90 -0.46 3.73 15.90
CA GLU A 90 0.44 3.31 16.97
C GLU A 90 1.43 2.23 16.52
N ALA A 91 1.06 1.33 15.61
CA ALA A 91 1.97 0.33 15.07
C ALA A 91 3.07 0.97 14.22
N ILE A 92 2.73 1.98 13.42
CA ILE A 92 3.70 2.78 12.67
C ILE A 92 4.66 3.47 13.64
N MET A 93 4.12 4.13 14.67
CA MET A 93 4.96 4.86 15.61
C MET A 93 5.88 3.96 16.42
N ALA A 94 5.39 2.80 16.88
CA ALA A 94 6.20 1.82 17.56
C ALA A 94 7.34 1.31 16.67
N ALA A 95 7.07 1.04 15.39
CA ALA A 95 8.10 0.60 14.44
C ALA A 95 9.17 1.67 14.19
N VAL A 96 8.77 2.93 14.04
CA VAL A 96 9.69 4.07 13.86
C VAL A 96 10.56 4.26 15.10
N LEU A 97 9.96 4.30 16.30
CA LEU A 97 10.69 4.47 17.56
C LEU A 97 11.66 3.31 17.80
N LYS A 98 11.25 2.07 17.52
CA LYS A 98 12.14 0.90 17.60
C LYS A 98 13.33 1.01 16.65
N ARG A 99 13.12 1.52 15.43
CA ARG A 99 14.20 1.69 14.44
C ARG A 99 15.19 2.78 14.86
N ILE A 100 14.69 3.91 15.36
CA ILE A 100 15.55 5.04 15.76
C ILE A 100 16.25 4.75 17.09
N GLY A 101 15.57 4.11 18.04
CA GLY A 101 16.11 3.76 19.35
C GLY A 101 17.03 2.54 19.37
N GLY A 102 16.99 1.70 18.33
CA GLY A 102 17.86 0.52 18.19
C GLY A 102 19.21 0.77 17.51
N ASN A 103 19.54 2.03 17.20
CA ASN A 103 20.83 2.45 16.62
C ASN A 103 21.89 2.82 17.69
N GLY A 104 21.77 2.26 18.91
CA GLY A 104 22.72 2.41 20.02
C GLY A 104 23.56 1.17 20.24
#